data_AF-A0A2V6SHZ9-F1
#
_entry.id   AF-A0A2V6SHZ9-F1
#
_cell.length_a   1.000
_cell.length_b   1.000
_cell.length_c   1.000
_cell.angle_alpha   90.00
_cell.angle_beta   90.00
_cell.angle_gamma   90.00
#
_symmetry.space_group_name_H-M   'P 1'
#
loop_
_entity.id
_entity.type
_entity.pdbx_description
1 polymer ?
#
loop_
_entity_poly.entity_id
_entity_poly.type
_entity_poly.pdbx_seq_one_letter_code
_entity_poly.pdbx_strand_id
1 'polypeptide(L)'
;MAIVATRLTPHFAAQIDGADITRLLDDATWAEIRAAFEEHSILVFRGRTLDDETQIAFSHRFGSLEVTRSMNPAAGTPFARQSNLDIKTGEFIPADDRRMIYQLANMLWHSDSSF
;
A
#
# COMPACT_ATOMS: atom_id res chain seq x y z
N MET A 1 -21.65 3.08 8.52
CA MET A 1 -21.99 4.30 7.75
C MET A 1 -21.66 4.00 6.30
N ALA A 2 -22.44 4.48 5.33
CA ALA A 2 -22.15 4.17 3.93
C ALA A 2 -20.90 4.94 3.45
N ILE A 3 -19.97 4.27 2.78
CA ILE A 3 -18.86 4.91 2.07
C ILE A 3 -19.36 5.55 0.78
N VAL A 4 -18.59 6.50 0.25
CA VAL A 4 -18.81 7.05 -1.10
C VAL A 4 -17.61 6.69 -1.96
N ALA A 5 -17.86 5.98 -3.07
CA ALA A 5 -16.84 5.64 -4.07
C ALA A 5 -16.99 6.53 -5.31
N THR A 6 -16.04 7.44 -5.53
CA THR A 6 -16.03 8.33 -6.71
C THR A 6 -15.01 7.80 -7.72
N ARG A 7 -15.47 7.40 -8.91
CA ARG A 7 -14.58 6.93 -9.99
C ARG A 7 -13.57 8.01 -10.38
N LEU A 8 -12.31 7.59 -10.53
CA LEU A 8 -11.20 8.46 -10.95
C LEU A 8 -10.89 8.31 -12.44
N THR A 9 -11.22 7.16 -13.04
CA THR A 9 -11.11 6.93 -14.48
C THR A 9 -12.37 6.21 -14.99
N PRO A 10 -12.57 6.13 -16.33
CA PRO A 10 -13.70 5.40 -16.90
C PRO A 10 -13.70 3.90 -16.61
N HIS A 11 -12.53 3.30 -16.38
CA HIS A 11 -12.35 1.84 -16.38
C HIS A 11 -11.97 1.26 -15.02
N PHE A 12 -11.20 1.99 -14.22
CA PHE A 12 -10.72 1.55 -12.91
C PHE A 12 -10.44 2.74 -12.00
N ALA A 13 -10.02 2.47 -10.77
CA ALA A 13 -9.71 3.42 -9.72
C ALA A 13 -10.90 4.23 -9.18
N ALA A 14 -11.04 4.27 -7.86
CA ALA A 14 -12.00 5.13 -7.18
C ALA A 14 -11.38 5.77 -5.92
N GLN A 15 -11.81 6.99 -5.61
CA GLN A 15 -11.59 7.61 -4.31
C GLN A 15 -12.66 7.17 -3.34
N ILE A 16 -12.27 6.78 -2.13
CA ILE A 16 -13.17 6.40 -1.05
C ILE A 16 -13.24 7.52 0.00
N ASP A 17 -14.46 7.98 0.26
CA ASP A 17 -14.80 8.93 1.31
C ASP A 17 -15.75 8.28 2.33
N GLY A 18 -15.85 8.85 3.54
CA GLY A 18 -16.73 8.35 4.61
C GLY A 18 -16.17 7.19 5.43
N ALA A 19 -15.04 6.60 5.01
CA ALA A 19 -14.27 5.64 5.80
C ALA A 19 -13.03 6.29 6.42
N ASP A 20 -12.76 5.94 7.67
CA ASP A 20 -11.52 6.33 8.36
C ASP A 20 -10.68 5.07 8.58
N ILE A 21 -9.71 4.85 7.70
CA ILE A 21 -8.86 3.65 7.70
C ILE A 21 -7.76 3.71 8.77
N THR A 22 -7.67 4.80 9.55
CA THR A 22 -6.72 4.90 10.66
C THR A 22 -7.21 4.21 11.93
N ARG A 23 -8.39 3.58 11.88
CA ARG A 23 -9.03 2.90 13.01
C ARG A 23 -9.64 1.58 12.53
N LEU A 24 -9.99 0.72 13.49
CA LEU A 24 -10.73 -0.50 13.19
C LEU A 24 -12.11 -0.13 12.59
N LEU A 25 -12.36 -0.64 11.39
CA LEU A 25 -13.64 -0.49 10.69
C LEU A 25 -14.62 -1.56 11.16
N ASP A 26 -15.90 -1.20 11.23
CA ASP A 26 -16.97 -2.20 11.35
C ASP A 26 -17.07 -3.06 10.09
N ASP A 27 -17.64 -4.26 10.23
CA ASP A 27 -17.67 -5.23 9.13
C ASP A 27 -18.55 -4.79 7.96
N ALA A 28 -19.56 -3.96 8.21
CA ALA A 28 -20.41 -3.41 7.16
C ALA A 28 -19.61 -2.44 6.26
N THR A 29 -18.91 -1.49 6.87
CA THR A 29 -18.04 -0.52 6.17
C THR A 29 -16.91 -1.24 5.45
N TRP A 30 -16.32 -2.26 6.07
CA TRP A 30 -15.30 -3.08 5.43
C TRP A 30 -15.83 -3.84 4.20
N ALA A 31 -17.02 -4.44 4.28
CA ALA A 31 -17.62 -5.14 3.15
C ALA A 31 -17.83 -4.20 1.95
N GLU A 32 -18.25 -2.96 2.19
CA GLU A 32 -18.38 -1.95 1.13
C GLU A 32 -17.01 -1.61 0.51
N ILE A 33 -15.95 -1.44 1.31
CA ILE A 33 -14.59 -1.20 0.81
C ILE A 33 -14.09 -2.38 -0.01
N ARG A 34 -14.30 -3.63 0.44
CA ARG A 34 -13.89 -4.81 -0.33
C ARG A 34 -14.61 -4.85 -1.67
N ALA A 35 -15.93 -4.64 -1.69
CA ALA A 35 -16.72 -4.62 -2.92
C ALA A 35 -16.21 -3.53 -3.88
N ALA A 36 -15.91 -2.32 -3.38
CA ALA A 36 -15.34 -1.25 -4.18
C ALA A 36 -13.97 -1.62 -4.76
N PHE A 37 -13.13 -2.35 -4.00
CA PHE A 37 -11.84 -2.83 -4.50
C PHE A 37 -12.01 -3.84 -5.65
N GLU A 38 -12.97 -4.77 -5.56
CA GLU A 38 -13.27 -5.70 -6.66
C GLU A 38 -13.75 -4.98 -7.92
N GLU A 39 -14.59 -3.95 -7.76
CA GLU A 39 -15.13 -3.19 -8.90
C GLU A 39 -14.06 -2.29 -9.55
N HIS A 40 -13.20 -1.66 -8.74
CA HIS A 40 -12.34 -0.58 -9.21
C HIS A 40 -10.86 -0.93 -9.29
N SER A 41 -10.42 -2.07 -8.74
CA SER A 41 -9.02 -2.55 -8.67
C SER A 41 -8.02 -1.66 -7.91
N ILE A 42 -8.24 -0.34 -7.83
CA ILE A 42 -7.43 0.64 -7.12
C ILE A 42 -8.35 1.52 -6.28
N LEU A 43 -8.02 1.69 -5.01
CA LEU A 43 -8.73 2.59 -4.11
C LEU A 43 -7.79 3.69 -3.60
N VAL A 44 -8.28 4.93 -3.59
CA VAL A 44 -7.55 6.09 -3.08
C VAL A 44 -8.23 6.62 -1.82
N PHE A 45 -7.48 6.70 -0.73
CA PHE A 45 -7.93 7.28 0.54
C PHE A 45 -7.14 8.57 0.80
N ARG A 46 -7.82 9.70 0.97
CA ARG A 46 -7.18 11.02 1.14
C ARG A 46 -7.21 11.52 2.58
N GLY A 47 -6.23 12.35 2.94
CA GLY A 47 -6.19 13.08 4.21
C GLY A 47 -5.91 12.20 5.43
N ARG A 48 -5.30 11.03 5.23
CA ARG A 48 -4.98 10.08 6.30
C ARG A 48 -3.47 9.98 6.45
N THR A 49 -3.02 10.07 7.70
CA THR A 49 -1.67 9.70 8.08
C THR A 49 -1.76 8.35 8.75
N LEU A 50 -1.08 7.36 8.20
CA LEU A 50 -0.97 6.02 8.77
C LEU A 50 0.43 5.87 9.33
N ASP A 51 0.54 5.41 10.57
CA ASP A 51 1.77 4.79 11.04
C ASP A 51 1.84 3.33 10.55
N ASP A 52 3.00 2.70 10.74
CA ASP A 52 3.27 1.35 10.26
C ASP A 52 2.28 0.33 10.86
N GLU A 53 1.97 0.45 12.16
CA GLU A 53 1.05 -0.45 12.86
C GLU A 53 -0.36 -0.37 12.27
N THR A 54 -0.85 0.85 12.04
CA THR A 54 -2.19 1.08 11.49
C THR A 54 -2.27 0.65 10.03
N GLN A 55 -1.21 0.88 9.24
CA GLN A 55 -1.13 0.39 7.86
C GLN A 55 -1.15 -1.14 7.80
N ILE A 56 -0.40 -1.81 8.67
CA ILE A 56 -0.39 -3.28 8.78
C ILE A 56 -1.77 -3.81 9.18
N ALA A 57 -2.40 -3.21 10.21
CA ALA A 57 -3.72 -3.61 10.68
C ALA A 57 -4.80 -3.47 9.59
N PHE A 58 -4.78 -2.37 8.84
CA PHE A 58 -5.68 -2.19 7.70
C PHE A 58 -5.42 -3.21 6.59
N SER A 59 -4.14 -3.46 6.26
CA SER A 59 -3.75 -4.39 5.20
C SER A 59 -4.18 -5.83 5.51
N HIS A 60 -4.17 -6.24 6.78
CA HIS A 60 -4.65 -7.55 7.22
C HIS A 60 -6.13 -7.82 6.91
N ARG A 61 -6.94 -6.78 6.72
CA ARG A 61 -8.35 -6.96 6.29
C ARG A 61 -8.43 -7.59 4.90
N PHE A 62 -7.40 -7.42 4.06
CA PHE A 62 -7.30 -8.01 2.73
C PHE A 62 -6.75 -9.45 2.72
N GLY A 63 -6.22 -9.94 3.84
CA GLY A 63 -5.69 -11.31 3.99
C GLY A 63 -4.40 -11.38 4.80
N SER A 64 -3.72 -12.53 4.72
CA SER A 64 -2.39 -12.72 5.30
C SER A 64 -1.37 -11.84 4.58
N LEU A 65 -0.49 -11.18 5.33
CA LEU A 65 0.55 -10.35 4.75
C LEU A 65 1.75 -11.19 4.31
N GLU A 66 2.29 -10.86 3.13
CA GLU A 66 3.56 -11.39 2.67
C GLU A 66 4.70 -10.83 3.53
N VAL A 67 5.63 -11.68 3.94
CA VAL A 67 6.88 -11.25 4.61
C VAL A 67 7.90 -10.93 3.53
N THR A 68 8.37 -9.69 3.51
CA THR A 68 9.32 -9.17 2.54
C THR A 68 10.63 -9.95 2.56
N ARG A 69 11.13 -10.33 1.37
CA ARG A 69 12.35 -11.14 1.20
C ARG A 69 13.50 -10.42 0.49
N SER A 70 14.63 -11.12 0.44
CA SER A 70 15.80 -10.93 -0.42
C SER A 70 16.54 -9.60 -0.27
N MET A 71 16.10 -8.57 -1.00
CA MET A 71 16.90 -7.39 -1.33
C MET A 71 16.25 -6.09 -0.87
N ASN A 72 15.02 -6.16 -0.34
CA ASN A 72 14.35 -5.00 0.24
C ASN A 72 14.98 -4.63 1.61
N PRO A 73 15.19 -3.34 1.92
CA PRO A 73 15.75 -2.90 3.21
C PRO A 73 14.97 -3.34 4.46
N ALA A 74 13.67 -3.64 4.32
CA ALA A 74 12.79 -4.09 5.41
C ALA A 74 12.57 -5.63 5.39
N ALA A 75 13.49 -6.40 4.81
CA ALA A 75 13.41 -7.86 4.75
C ALA A 75 13.19 -8.48 6.14
N GLY A 76 12.30 -9.47 6.21
CA GLY A 76 11.89 -10.12 7.46
C GLY A 76 10.70 -9.46 8.17
N THR A 77 10.17 -8.37 7.62
CA THR A 77 8.96 -7.70 8.12
C THR A 77 7.81 -7.84 7.11
N PRO A 78 6.54 -7.59 7.49
CA PRO A 78 5.43 -7.50 6.53
C PRO A 78 5.44 -6.20 5.71
N PHE A 79 6.48 -5.36 5.87
CA PHE A 79 6.59 -4.08 5.20
C PHE A 79 7.60 -4.16 4.06
N ALA A 80 7.23 -3.68 2.88
CA ALA A 80 8.15 -3.47 1.76
C ALA A 80 8.55 -1.99 1.73
N ARG A 81 9.81 -1.69 2.05
CA ARG A 81 10.29 -0.30 2.02
C ARG A 81 10.48 0.15 0.59
N GLN A 82 9.60 1.05 0.13
CA GLN A 82 9.70 1.72 -1.16
C GLN A 82 10.16 3.16 -0.95
N SER A 83 11.47 3.37 -0.87
CA SER A 83 12.07 4.68 -0.59
C SER A 83 13.48 4.78 -1.17
N ASN A 84 13.89 5.98 -1.54
CA ASN A 84 15.28 6.33 -1.87
C ASN A 84 16.07 6.83 -0.65
N LEU A 85 15.54 6.68 0.56
CA LEU A 85 16.22 6.99 1.81
C LEU A 85 16.73 5.70 2.46
N ASP A 86 17.96 5.74 2.96
CA ASP A 86 18.54 4.63 3.69
C ASP A 86 17.79 4.43 5.02
N ILE A 87 17.36 3.20 5.29
CA ILE A 87 16.52 2.89 6.44
C ILE A 87 17.23 3.08 7.79
N LYS A 88 18.57 3.04 7.82
CA LYS A 88 19.36 3.16 9.06
C LYS A 88 19.70 4.61 9.38
N THR A 89 19.91 5.43 8.35
CA THR A 89 20.43 6.80 8.49
C THR A 89 19.41 7.87 8.15
N GLY A 90 18.41 7.56 7.33
CA GLY A 90 17.44 8.53 6.80
C GLY A 90 17.96 9.38 5.64
N GLU A 91 19.24 9.22 5.27
CA GLU A 91 19.88 9.98 4.20
C GLU A 91 19.52 9.44 2.82
N PHE A 92 19.65 10.28 1.79
CA PHE A 92 19.47 9.85 0.41
C PHE A 92 20.50 8.79 0.02
N ILE A 93 20.02 7.74 -0.65
CA ILE A 93 20.87 6.74 -1.29
C ILE A 93 21.32 7.30 -2.65
N PRO A 94 22.64 7.33 -2.96
CA PRO A 94 23.13 7.73 -4.27
C PRO A 94 22.54 6.88 -5.40
N ALA A 95 22.26 7.47 -6.55
CA ALA A 95 21.56 6.80 -7.65
C ALA A 95 22.33 5.61 -8.25
N ASP A 96 23.67 5.63 -8.18
CA ASP A 96 24.59 4.60 -8.64
C ASP A 96 24.94 3.55 -7.57
N ASP A 97 24.42 3.70 -6.35
CA ASP A 97 24.61 2.75 -5.27
C ASP A 97 23.89 1.42 -5.56
N ARG A 98 24.54 0.29 -5.28
CA ARG A 98 23.97 -1.05 -5.48
C ARG A 98 22.62 -1.24 -4.75
N ARG A 99 22.39 -0.57 -3.63
CA ARG A 99 21.11 -0.60 -2.89
C ARG A 99 19.94 -0.08 -3.74
N MET A 100 20.20 0.78 -4.73
CA MET A 100 19.17 1.32 -5.61
C MET A 100 18.67 0.32 -6.65
N ILE A 101 19.35 -0.80 -6.90
CA ILE A 101 18.93 -1.79 -7.91
C ILE A 101 17.48 -2.24 -7.68
N TYR A 102 17.10 -2.50 -6.43
CA TYR A 102 15.72 -2.90 -6.10
C TYR A 102 14.72 -1.77 -6.38
N GLN A 103 15.05 -0.52 -6.04
CA GLN A 103 14.18 0.64 -6.32
C GLN A 103 14.07 0.96 -7.82
N LEU A 104 15.15 0.79 -8.58
CA LEU A 104 15.18 1.04 -10.02
C LEU A 104 14.29 0.04 -10.79
N ALA A 105 14.13 -1.19 -10.27
CA ALA A 105 13.22 -2.17 -10.87
C ALA A 105 11.76 -1.67 -10.91
N ASN A 106 11.34 -0.85 -9.94
CA ASN A 106 9.99 -0.29 -9.88
C ASN A 106 9.70 0.74 -10.97
N MET A 107 10.70 1.17 -11.75
CA MET A 107 10.48 2.03 -12.92
C MET A 107 9.90 1.28 -14.11
N LEU A 108 9.88 -0.06 -14.07
CA LEU A 108 9.31 -0.90 -15.11
C LEU A 108 7.86 -1.26 -14.76
N TRP A 109 7.02 -1.47 -15.77
CA TRP A 109 5.68 -2.02 -15.55
C TRP A 109 5.77 -3.46 -15.06
N HIS A 110 5.12 -3.75 -13.93
CA HIS A 110 5.09 -5.08 -13.33
C HIS A 110 3.83 -5.26 -12.48
N SER A 111 3.58 -6.51 -12.09
CA SER A 111 2.69 -6.87 -10.98
C SER A 111 3.55 -7.32 -9.82
N ASP A 112 3.27 -6.83 -8.61
CA ASP A 112 4.02 -7.22 -7.41
C ASP A 112 4.00 -8.74 -7.21
N SER A 113 5.16 -9.29 -6.85
CA SER A 113 5.37 -10.71 -6.53
C SER A 113 4.97 -11.72 -7.63
N SER A 114 4.98 -11.35 -8.91
CA SER A 114 4.59 -12.23 -10.02
C SER A 114 5.70 -13.13 -10.59
N PHE A 115 6.86 -13.25 -9.93
CA PHE A 115 8.06 -13.94 -10.41
C PHE A 115 8.00 -15.47 -10.31
#